data_AF-A0A926TJZ6-F1
#
_entry.id   AF-A0A926TJZ6-F1
#
_cell.length_a   1.000
_cell.length_b   1.000
_cell.length_c   1.000
_cell.angle_alpha   90.00
_cell.angle_beta   90.00
_cell.angle_gamma   90.00
#
_symmetry.space_group_name_H-M   'P 1'
#
loop_
_entity.id
_entity.type
_entity.pdbx_description
1 polymer ?
#
loop_
_entity_poly.entity_id
_entity_poly.type
_entity_poly.pdbx_seq_one_letter_code
_entity_poly.pdbx_strand_id
1 'polypeptide(L)'
;MKAVQWYEQNVATVISAYESLRAEDIHGWLLGLLPERPSLVLDIGAGSGRDAAWLAAQGHTVIAVEPAAAMREAGQQLHLDANIRWLDDRLPALQSVHCLGMAFDFILVSAVWMHLPPAERTRAFRKVITLLKPGGLLAITLRHGGADDDRELYPVSWEAIERLARDHGAIVVRKVVDRDQLGRAEVSWTQMALTLPDDGTGALPLLRHVILHDFKSSTYKLALLRVLCRIADSTAGTAQYQEDEHVSVPLGLVALYWLRLFKPLLQADLPQSPTNRGMKGLGFAGAGFRALNAVSHLDLRIGSRFAAATAQALHQSLKEAVKTITTMPIRYMTDPSSSQLLKTTRPARLLMPTELVIDSAYLASFGQLLVPQHVWLALLRFEVWIEPALLAEWIRLMKSYANGQG
;
A
#
# COMPACT_ATOMS: atom_id res chain seq x y z
N MET A 1 11.88 -35.53 -8.86
CA MET A 1 10.66 -35.62 -8.02
C MET A 1 9.64 -36.44 -8.79
N LYS A 2 9.04 -37.47 -8.18
CA LYS A 2 8.08 -38.36 -8.85
C LYS A 2 6.85 -37.64 -9.42
N ALA A 3 6.37 -36.60 -8.73
CA ALA A 3 5.22 -35.81 -9.17
C ALA A 3 5.43 -35.17 -10.56
N VAL A 4 6.53 -34.44 -10.79
CA VAL A 4 6.83 -33.79 -12.08
C VAL A 4 6.88 -34.81 -13.21
N GLN A 5 7.54 -35.94 -12.97
CA GLN A 5 7.65 -37.01 -13.97
C GLN A 5 6.28 -37.60 -14.34
N TRP A 6 5.37 -37.76 -13.37
CA TRP A 6 4.01 -38.21 -13.65
C TRP A 6 3.26 -37.23 -14.56
N TYR A 7 3.38 -35.92 -14.31
CA TYR A 7 2.74 -34.90 -15.16
C TYR A 7 3.32 -34.88 -16.58
N GLU A 8 4.64 -35.04 -16.74
CA GLU A 8 5.26 -35.16 -18.07
C GLU A 8 4.76 -36.38 -18.87
N GLN A 9 4.38 -37.45 -18.20
CA GLN A 9 3.91 -38.69 -18.84
C GLN A 9 2.41 -38.67 -19.16
N ASN A 10 1.64 -37.78 -18.55
CA ASN A 10 0.16 -37.78 -18.61
C ASN A 10 -0.43 -36.49 -19.21
N VAL A 11 0.37 -35.73 -19.96
CA VAL A 11 0.04 -34.38 -20.46
C VAL A 11 -1.33 -34.29 -21.11
N ALA A 12 -1.62 -35.12 -22.12
CA ALA A 12 -2.87 -35.04 -22.88
C ALA A 12 -4.12 -35.22 -21.99
N THR A 13 -4.10 -36.23 -21.11
CA THR A 13 -5.22 -36.52 -20.19
C THR A 13 -5.38 -35.40 -19.16
N VAL A 14 -4.28 -34.92 -18.59
CA VAL A 14 -4.30 -33.88 -17.56
C VAL A 14 -4.81 -32.56 -18.14
N ILE A 15 -4.29 -32.14 -19.30
CA ILE A 15 -4.71 -30.91 -19.97
C ILE A 15 -6.19 -30.99 -20.32
N SER A 16 -6.65 -32.09 -20.93
CA SER A 16 -8.07 -32.23 -21.27
C SER A 16 -8.98 -32.11 -20.04
N ALA A 17 -8.58 -32.66 -18.90
CA ALA A 17 -9.36 -32.59 -17.67
C ALA A 17 -9.28 -31.20 -17.01
N TYR A 18 -8.15 -30.51 -17.10
CA TYR A 18 -7.99 -29.17 -16.53
C TYR A 18 -8.75 -28.13 -17.35
N GLU A 19 -8.62 -28.16 -18.67
CA GLU A 19 -9.30 -27.24 -19.58
C GLU A 19 -10.81 -27.52 -19.70
N SER A 20 -11.31 -28.69 -19.29
CA SER A 20 -12.76 -28.94 -19.22
C SER A 20 -13.49 -28.18 -18.11
N LEU A 21 -12.74 -27.64 -17.14
CA LEU A 21 -13.28 -26.82 -16.06
C LEU A 21 -12.93 -25.36 -16.30
N ARG A 22 -13.86 -24.46 -16.01
CA ARG A 22 -13.59 -23.02 -16.08
C ARG A 22 -12.86 -22.54 -14.83
N ALA A 23 -11.88 -21.67 -15.00
CA ALA A 23 -11.15 -21.10 -13.88
C ALA A 23 -12.08 -20.31 -12.94
N GLU A 24 -13.09 -19.62 -13.48
CA GLU A 24 -14.08 -18.89 -12.69
C GLU A 24 -14.89 -19.80 -11.75
N ASP A 25 -15.22 -21.01 -12.20
CA ASP A 25 -16.02 -21.96 -11.42
C ASP A 25 -15.18 -22.54 -10.26
N ILE A 26 -13.88 -22.74 -10.48
CA ILE A 26 -12.94 -23.23 -9.46
C ILE A 26 -12.57 -22.12 -8.47
N HIS A 27 -12.37 -20.90 -8.98
CA HIS A 27 -11.81 -19.77 -8.22
C HIS A 27 -12.86 -18.73 -7.84
N GLY A 28 -14.16 -19.03 -7.99
CA GLY A 28 -15.25 -18.12 -7.63
C GLY A 28 -15.22 -17.68 -6.16
N TRP A 29 -14.61 -18.48 -5.28
CA TRP A 29 -14.36 -18.14 -3.88
C TRP A 29 -13.38 -16.95 -3.70
N LEU A 30 -12.64 -16.54 -4.74
CA LEU A 30 -11.78 -15.35 -4.75
C LEU A 30 -12.52 -14.07 -5.17
N LEU A 31 -13.81 -14.13 -5.50
CA LEU A 31 -14.58 -12.96 -5.86
C LEU A 31 -14.55 -11.90 -4.74
N GLY A 32 -14.24 -10.66 -5.11
CA GLY A 32 -14.04 -9.54 -4.19
C GLY A 32 -12.70 -9.53 -3.45
N LEU A 33 -11.78 -10.47 -3.74
CA LEU A 33 -10.42 -10.48 -3.22
C LEU A 33 -9.34 -10.27 -4.30
N LEU A 34 -9.66 -10.56 -5.57
CA LEU A 34 -8.72 -10.35 -6.66
C LEU A 34 -8.39 -8.86 -6.84
N PRO A 35 -7.17 -8.51 -7.29
CA PRO A 35 -6.82 -7.13 -7.57
C PRO A 35 -7.77 -6.51 -8.62
N GLU A 36 -8.37 -5.36 -8.32
CA GLU A 36 -9.31 -4.69 -9.25
C GLU A 36 -8.62 -3.96 -10.41
N ARG A 37 -7.31 -3.74 -10.30
CA ARG A 37 -6.48 -3.04 -11.29
C ARG A 37 -5.48 -3.99 -11.94
N PRO A 38 -4.99 -3.70 -13.16
CA PRO A 38 -3.85 -4.39 -13.76
C PRO A 38 -2.70 -4.49 -12.75
N SER A 39 -2.28 -5.72 -12.48
CA SER A 39 -1.38 -6.09 -11.38
C SER A 39 -0.41 -7.17 -11.84
N LEU A 40 0.66 -7.39 -11.09
CA LEU A 40 1.63 -8.45 -11.36
C LEU A 40 1.25 -9.69 -10.53
N VAL A 41 1.05 -10.82 -11.22
CA VAL A 41 0.53 -12.05 -10.63
C VAL A 41 1.51 -13.21 -10.85
N LEU A 42 1.64 -14.08 -9.85
CA LEU A 42 2.43 -15.31 -9.93
C LEU A 42 1.51 -16.53 -9.82
N ASP A 43 1.48 -17.39 -10.82
CA ASP A 43 0.80 -18.68 -10.77
C ASP A 43 1.84 -19.79 -10.59
N ILE A 44 1.85 -20.44 -9.43
CA ILE A 44 2.82 -21.48 -9.08
C ILE A 44 2.20 -22.84 -9.33
N GLY A 45 2.82 -23.60 -10.25
CA GLY A 45 2.30 -24.87 -10.76
C GLY A 45 1.18 -24.65 -11.77
N ALA A 46 1.44 -23.81 -12.77
CA ALA A 46 0.44 -23.33 -13.72
C ALA A 46 -0.15 -24.45 -14.60
N GLY A 47 0.49 -25.61 -14.71
CA GLY A 47 -0.04 -26.76 -15.43
C GLY A 47 -0.33 -26.44 -16.90
N SER A 48 -1.60 -26.57 -17.30
CA SER A 48 -2.05 -26.26 -18.66
C SER A 48 -2.10 -24.76 -18.96
N GLY A 49 -1.95 -23.89 -17.94
CA GLY A 49 -2.01 -22.44 -18.08
C GLY A 49 -3.41 -21.85 -17.96
N ARG A 50 -4.45 -22.67 -17.71
CA ARG A 50 -5.85 -22.22 -17.56
C ARG A 50 -5.99 -21.05 -16.59
N ASP A 51 -5.47 -21.22 -15.37
CA ASP A 51 -5.63 -20.24 -14.29
C ASP A 51 -4.83 -18.96 -14.61
N ALA A 52 -3.61 -19.10 -15.15
CA ALA A 52 -2.81 -17.99 -15.65
C ALA A 52 -3.49 -17.22 -16.79
N ALA A 53 -4.12 -17.91 -17.75
CA ALA A 53 -4.83 -17.29 -18.87
C ALA A 53 -6.07 -16.53 -18.40
N TRP A 54 -6.82 -17.10 -17.46
CA TRP A 54 -7.95 -16.42 -16.84
C TRP A 54 -7.56 -15.12 -16.11
N LEU A 55 -6.44 -15.14 -15.39
CA LEU A 55 -5.92 -13.95 -14.72
C LEU A 55 -5.38 -12.92 -15.72
N ALA A 56 -4.72 -13.37 -16.80
CA ALA A 56 -4.26 -12.50 -17.88
C ALA A 56 -5.44 -11.84 -18.63
N ALA A 57 -6.54 -12.55 -18.86
CA ALA A 57 -7.75 -12.03 -19.49
C ALA A 57 -8.42 -10.92 -18.68
N GLN A 58 -8.19 -10.86 -17.36
CA GLN A 58 -8.62 -9.76 -16.49
C GLN A 58 -7.69 -8.54 -16.54
N GLY A 59 -6.68 -8.54 -17.42
CA GLY A 59 -5.74 -7.44 -17.62
C GLY A 59 -4.51 -7.49 -16.72
N HIS A 60 -4.29 -8.58 -15.99
CA HIS A 60 -3.07 -8.77 -15.21
C HIS A 60 -1.88 -9.20 -16.09
N THR A 61 -0.67 -8.93 -15.60
CA THR A 61 0.55 -9.54 -16.15
C THR A 61 0.87 -10.77 -15.31
N VAL A 62 0.90 -11.95 -15.93
CA VAL A 62 1.04 -13.21 -15.21
C VAL A 62 2.42 -13.81 -15.46
N ILE A 63 3.10 -14.21 -14.39
CA ILE A 63 4.25 -15.10 -14.44
C ILE A 63 3.75 -16.50 -14.05
N ALA A 64 3.83 -17.45 -14.98
CA ALA A 64 3.40 -18.82 -14.80
C ALA A 64 4.62 -19.72 -14.56
N VAL A 65 4.67 -20.41 -13.42
CA VAL A 65 5.74 -21.34 -13.05
C VAL A 65 5.22 -22.76 -13.24
N GLU A 66 5.87 -23.54 -14.10
CA GLU A 66 5.53 -24.95 -14.32
C GLU A 66 6.83 -25.74 -14.56
N PRO A 67 7.26 -26.65 -13.68
CA PRO A 67 8.51 -27.40 -13.84
C PRO A 67 8.45 -28.54 -14.86
N ALA A 68 7.29 -29.11 -15.17
CA ALA A 68 7.17 -30.19 -16.15
C ALA A 68 7.26 -29.59 -17.57
N ALA A 69 8.33 -29.94 -18.31
CA ALA A 69 8.63 -29.28 -19.59
C ALA A 69 7.50 -29.47 -20.61
N ALA A 70 6.98 -30.69 -20.74
CA ALA A 70 5.91 -31.01 -21.68
C ALA A 70 4.57 -30.34 -21.32
N MET A 71 4.25 -30.18 -20.03
CA MET A 71 3.06 -29.42 -19.59
C MET A 71 3.22 -27.94 -19.92
N ARG A 72 4.39 -27.37 -19.60
CA ARG A 72 4.71 -25.96 -19.86
C ARG A 72 4.66 -25.63 -21.35
N GLU A 73 5.24 -26.47 -22.21
CA GLU A 73 5.20 -26.31 -23.67
C GLU A 73 3.77 -26.37 -24.21
N ALA A 74 2.96 -27.33 -23.74
CA ALA A 74 1.58 -27.44 -24.17
C ALA A 74 0.72 -26.24 -23.69
N GLY A 75 0.93 -25.76 -22.47
CA GLY A 75 0.26 -24.56 -21.95
C GLY A 75 0.64 -23.28 -22.70
N GLN A 76 1.92 -23.14 -23.09
CA GLN A 76 2.39 -22.06 -23.96
C GLN A 76 1.71 -22.05 -25.32
N GLN A 77 1.48 -23.24 -25.90
CA GLN A 77 0.80 -23.37 -27.19
C GLN A 77 -0.70 -23.05 -27.09
N LEU A 78 -1.36 -23.51 -26.01
CA LEU A 78 -2.79 -23.27 -25.78
C LEU A 78 -3.11 -21.80 -25.55
N HIS A 79 -2.23 -21.09 -24.84
CA HIS A 79 -2.46 -19.71 -24.38
C HIS A 79 -1.46 -18.71 -24.99
N LEU A 80 -1.11 -18.90 -26.26
CA LEU A 80 -0.06 -18.13 -26.97
C LEU A 80 -0.34 -16.61 -26.98
N ASP A 81 -1.60 -16.21 -27.09
CA ASP A 81 -2.02 -14.81 -27.17
C ASP A 81 -2.24 -14.16 -25.79
N ALA A 82 -2.12 -14.93 -24.70
CA ALA A 82 -2.28 -14.41 -23.36
C ALA A 82 -0.99 -13.72 -22.87
N ASN A 83 -1.15 -12.68 -22.04
CA ASN A 83 -0.02 -11.96 -21.42
C ASN A 83 0.61 -12.78 -20.27
N ILE A 84 1.22 -13.92 -20.63
CA ILE A 84 1.81 -14.88 -19.70
C ILE A 84 3.29 -15.04 -19.99
N ARG A 85 4.12 -14.85 -18.96
CA ARG A 85 5.54 -15.21 -18.98
C ARG A 85 5.75 -16.52 -18.25
N TRP A 86 6.17 -17.54 -18.99
CA TRP A 86 6.42 -18.88 -18.43
C TRP A 86 7.84 -19.02 -17.89
N LEU A 87 8.00 -19.75 -16.78
CA LEU A 87 9.28 -20.04 -16.15
C LEU A 87 9.40 -21.52 -15.77
N ASP A 88 10.60 -22.06 -15.99
CA ASP A 88 11.05 -23.30 -15.38
C ASP A 88 11.54 -23.02 -13.96
N ASP A 89 10.68 -23.30 -12.99
CA ASP A 89 10.99 -23.18 -11.58
C ASP A 89 10.07 -24.06 -10.76
N ARG A 90 10.36 -24.20 -9.46
CA ARG A 90 9.58 -25.04 -8.56
C ARG A 90 9.74 -24.70 -7.10
N LEU A 91 8.73 -25.07 -6.33
CA LEU A 91 8.87 -25.20 -4.88
C LEU A 91 9.86 -26.33 -4.53
N PRO A 92 10.55 -26.23 -3.37
CA PRO A 92 10.45 -25.19 -2.35
C PRO A 92 11.37 -23.98 -2.58
N ALA A 93 12.08 -23.90 -3.71
CA ALA A 93 13.15 -22.93 -3.91
C ALA A 93 12.71 -21.63 -4.60
N LEU A 94 11.91 -21.74 -5.67
CA LEU A 94 11.51 -20.63 -6.55
C LEU A 94 12.70 -19.75 -6.97
N GLN A 95 13.80 -20.40 -7.37
CA GLN A 95 15.09 -19.73 -7.54
C GLN A 95 15.04 -18.72 -8.69
N SER A 96 14.51 -19.12 -9.84
CA SER A 96 14.38 -18.29 -11.03
C SER A 96 13.45 -17.11 -10.77
N VAL A 97 12.32 -17.33 -10.09
CA VAL A 97 11.37 -16.27 -9.71
C VAL A 97 12.04 -15.25 -8.78
N HIS A 98 12.74 -15.72 -7.74
CA HIS A 98 13.47 -14.81 -6.83
C HIS A 98 14.57 -14.01 -7.55
N CYS A 99 15.24 -14.59 -8.55
CA CYS A 99 16.24 -13.89 -9.35
C CYS A 99 15.66 -12.75 -10.22
N LEU A 100 14.34 -12.68 -10.42
CA LEU A 100 13.72 -11.55 -11.10
C LEU A 100 13.73 -10.26 -10.28
N GLY A 101 13.92 -10.35 -8.95
CA GLY A 101 13.84 -9.19 -8.06
C GLY A 101 12.45 -8.53 -8.02
N MET A 102 11.41 -9.29 -8.35
CA MET A 102 10.02 -8.82 -8.39
C MET A 102 9.25 -9.24 -7.14
N ALA A 103 8.21 -8.47 -6.81
CA ALA A 103 7.20 -8.81 -5.83
C ALA A 103 5.82 -8.74 -6.49
N PHE A 104 4.88 -9.55 -6.03
CA PHE A 104 3.60 -9.82 -6.67
C PHE A 104 2.43 -9.28 -5.85
N ASP A 105 1.43 -8.74 -6.54
CA ASP A 105 0.17 -8.30 -5.90
C ASP A 105 -0.71 -9.51 -5.55
N PHE A 106 -0.65 -10.58 -6.36
CA PHE A 106 -1.37 -11.82 -6.13
C PHE A 106 -0.49 -13.03 -6.47
N ILE A 107 -0.52 -14.06 -5.62
CA ILE A 107 0.13 -15.35 -5.86
C ILE A 107 -0.92 -16.46 -5.74
N LEU A 108 -1.01 -17.31 -6.76
CA LEU A 108 -1.86 -18.49 -6.78
C LEU A 108 -1.00 -19.76 -6.60
N VAL A 109 -1.41 -20.61 -5.67
CA VAL A 109 -0.86 -21.96 -5.45
C VAL A 109 -2.04 -22.93 -5.50
N SER A 110 -2.50 -23.21 -6.71
CA SER A 110 -3.69 -24.02 -6.98
C SER A 110 -3.30 -25.47 -7.21
N ALA A 111 -3.76 -26.37 -6.35
CA ALA A 111 -3.55 -27.81 -6.49
C ALA A 111 -2.06 -28.26 -6.54
N VAL A 112 -1.17 -27.52 -5.85
CA VAL A 112 0.28 -27.83 -5.79
C VAL A 112 0.73 -28.33 -4.42
N TRP A 113 0.17 -27.81 -3.33
CA TRP A 113 0.75 -27.95 -1.98
C TRP A 113 0.87 -29.40 -1.49
N MET A 114 -0.04 -30.27 -1.91
CA MET A 114 -0.06 -31.70 -1.61
C MET A 114 1.13 -32.46 -2.20
N HIS A 115 1.81 -31.93 -3.22
CA HIS A 115 3.02 -32.54 -3.80
C HIS A 115 4.28 -32.23 -2.98
N LEU A 116 4.21 -31.32 -2.00
CA LEU A 116 5.36 -30.96 -1.18
C LEU A 116 5.49 -31.87 0.05
N PRO A 117 6.66 -32.50 0.25
CA PRO A 117 6.97 -33.22 1.47
C PRO A 117 6.85 -32.31 2.70
N PRO A 118 6.36 -32.80 3.86
CA PRO A 118 6.21 -31.99 5.07
C PRO A 118 7.46 -31.22 5.49
N ALA A 119 8.65 -31.82 5.31
CA ALA A 119 9.93 -31.20 5.64
C ALA A 119 10.28 -29.95 4.80
N GLU A 120 9.69 -29.80 3.61
CA GLU A 120 9.99 -28.68 2.71
C GLU A 120 8.98 -27.53 2.84
N ARG A 121 7.82 -27.77 3.44
CA ARG A 121 6.69 -26.83 3.49
C ARG A 121 7.03 -25.52 4.18
N THR A 122 7.77 -25.53 5.27
CA THR A 122 8.18 -24.29 5.95
C THR A 122 9.07 -23.43 5.05
N ARG A 123 10.03 -24.05 4.34
CA ARG A 123 10.90 -23.33 3.39
C ARG A 123 10.10 -22.79 2.21
N ALA A 124 9.21 -23.62 1.65
CA ALA A 124 8.34 -23.25 0.53
C ALA A 124 7.44 -22.07 0.88
N PHE A 125 6.74 -22.13 2.01
CA PHE A 125 5.85 -21.07 2.46
C PHE A 125 6.60 -19.76 2.65
N ARG A 126 7.76 -19.79 3.33
CA ARG A 126 8.62 -18.62 3.48
C ARG A 126 9.00 -18.02 2.13
N LYS A 127 9.39 -18.85 1.16
CA LYS A 127 9.78 -18.38 -0.18
C LYS A 127 8.61 -17.71 -0.90
N VAL A 128 7.43 -18.32 -0.87
CA VAL A 128 6.20 -17.77 -1.45
C VAL A 128 5.80 -16.46 -0.78
N ILE A 129 5.71 -16.41 0.55
CA ILE A 129 5.22 -15.21 1.26
C ILE A 129 6.15 -14.01 1.07
N THR A 130 7.47 -14.23 0.96
CA THR A 130 8.44 -13.15 0.69
C THR A 130 8.39 -12.59 -0.74
N LEU A 131 7.66 -13.24 -1.64
CA LEU A 131 7.40 -12.74 -2.98
C LEU A 131 6.15 -11.85 -3.03
N LEU A 132 5.34 -11.77 -1.97
CA LEU A 132 4.21 -10.85 -1.92
C LEU A 132 4.70 -9.41 -1.72
N LYS A 133 4.04 -8.48 -2.41
CA LYS A 133 4.07 -7.06 -2.03
C LYS A 133 3.40 -6.87 -0.67
N PRO A 134 3.73 -5.79 0.06
CA PRO A 134 2.91 -5.33 1.17
C PRO A 134 1.44 -5.16 0.72
N GLY A 135 0.50 -5.74 1.47
CA GLY A 135 -0.92 -5.80 1.11
C GLY A 135 -1.29 -6.84 0.05
N GLY A 136 -0.33 -7.60 -0.49
CA GLY A 136 -0.56 -8.62 -1.51
C GLY A 136 -1.31 -9.83 -0.96
N LEU A 137 -1.88 -10.62 -1.87
CA LEU A 137 -2.72 -11.77 -1.54
C LEU A 137 -2.10 -13.09 -2.05
N LEU A 138 -2.03 -14.10 -1.17
CA LEU A 138 -1.72 -15.49 -1.52
C LEU A 138 -3.02 -16.31 -1.47
N ALA A 139 -3.42 -16.89 -2.59
CA ALA A 139 -4.42 -17.94 -2.64
C ALA A 139 -3.76 -19.31 -2.70
N ILE A 140 -4.15 -20.21 -1.80
CA ILE A 140 -3.63 -21.58 -1.76
C ILE A 140 -4.78 -22.57 -1.60
N THR A 141 -4.75 -23.66 -2.38
CA THR A 141 -5.75 -24.72 -2.28
C THR A 141 -5.11 -26.02 -1.79
N LEU A 142 -5.81 -26.69 -0.88
CA LEU A 142 -5.39 -27.89 -0.19
C LEU A 142 -6.33 -29.02 -0.58
N ARG A 143 -5.82 -30.06 -1.23
CA ARG A 143 -6.59 -31.25 -1.56
C ARG A 143 -6.52 -32.26 -0.43
N HIS A 144 -7.67 -32.69 0.04
CA HIS A 144 -7.84 -33.79 0.97
C HIS A 144 -8.24 -35.06 0.23
N GLY A 145 -7.98 -36.22 0.85
CA GLY A 145 -8.19 -37.54 0.24
C GLY A 145 -6.93 -38.10 -0.42
N GLY A 146 -6.91 -39.42 -0.62
CA GLY A 146 -5.80 -40.14 -1.24
C GLY A 146 -5.62 -39.82 -2.73
N ALA A 147 -4.53 -40.27 -3.33
CA ALA A 147 -4.40 -40.34 -4.78
C ALA A 147 -5.07 -41.64 -5.27
N ASP A 148 -5.88 -41.56 -6.33
CA ASP A 148 -6.41 -42.75 -7.01
C ASP A 148 -5.39 -43.32 -8.04
N ASP A 149 -4.23 -42.69 -8.16
CA ASP A 149 -3.17 -42.99 -9.13
C ASP A 149 -1.77 -42.94 -8.50
N ASP A 150 -0.73 -43.19 -9.30
CA ASP A 150 0.67 -43.26 -8.86
C ASP A 150 1.29 -41.91 -8.42
N ARG A 151 0.47 -40.85 -8.26
CA ARG A 151 0.97 -39.57 -7.77
C ARG A 151 1.29 -39.65 -6.28
N GLU A 152 2.49 -39.18 -5.94
CA GLU A 152 2.90 -39.03 -4.55
C GLU A 152 2.24 -37.79 -3.95
N LEU A 153 1.19 -38.00 -3.15
CA LEU A 153 0.49 -36.95 -2.42
C LEU A 153 0.74 -37.07 -0.92
N TYR A 154 1.05 -35.95 -0.28
CA TYR A 154 1.23 -35.85 1.16
C TYR A 154 -0.01 -35.22 1.81
N PRO A 155 -0.47 -35.72 2.98
CA PRO A 155 -1.58 -35.11 3.72
C PRO A 155 -1.35 -33.63 3.99
N VAL A 156 -2.40 -32.82 3.87
CA VAL A 156 -2.37 -31.37 4.07
C VAL A 156 -3.36 -30.96 5.16
N SER A 157 -3.12 -29.82 5.79
CA SER A 157 -3.96 -29.28 6.87
C SER A 157 -3.94 -27.76 6.78
N TRP A 158 -5.12 -27.15 6.94
CA TRP A 158 -5.25 -25.70 6.95
C TRP A 158 -4.66 -25.09 8.22
N GLU A 159 -4.69 -25.80 9.35
CA GLU A 159 -4.07 -25.40 10.61
C GLU A 159 -2.54 -25.25 10.47
N ALA A 160 -1.92 -26.09 9.62
CA ALA A 160 -0.51 -25.95 9.29
C ALA A 160 -0.24 -24.66 8.49
N ILE A 161 -1.10 -24.32 7.52
CA ILE A 161 -1.00 -23.06 6.77
C ILE A 161 -1.23 -21.86 7.68
N GLU A 162 -2.21 -21.90 8.58
CA GLU A 162 -2.46 -20.80 9.54
C GLU A 162 -1.27 -20.56 10.47
N ARG A 163 -0.63 -21.62 10.95
CA ARG A 163 0.60 -21.49 11.76
C ARG A 163 1.73 -20.86 10.95
N LEU A 164 1.97 -21.36 9.73
CA LEU A 164 2.99 -20.78 8.84
C LEU A 164 2.71 -19.30 8.53
N ALA A 165 1.45 -18.93 8.35
CA ALA A 165 1.03 -17.55 8.14
C ALA A 165 1.37 -16.67 9.35
N ARG A 166 0.97 -17.08 10.56
CA ARG A 166 1.28 -16.36 11.80
C ARG A 166 2.78 -16.20 12.02
N ASP A 167 3.56 -17.25 11.75
CA ASP A 167 5.02 -17.22 11.90
C ASP A 167 5.70 -16.19 10.96
N HIS A 168 5.00 -15.76 9.89
CA HIS A 168 5.48 -14.77 8.93
C HIS A 168 4.67 -13.46 8.93
N GLY A 169 3.82 -13.23 9.94
CA GLY A 169 3.01 -12.02 10.06
C GLY A 169 1.88 -11.88 9.03
N ALA A 170 1.56 -12.95 8.30
CA ALA A 170 0.44 -13.00 7.38
C ALA A 170 -0.87 -13.38 8.12
N ILE A 171 -1.99 -12.89 7.62
CA ILE A 171 -3.32 -13.15 8.16
C ILE A 171 -4.19 -13.91 7.15
N VAL A 172 -5.03 -14.81 7.62
CA VAL A 172 -6.03 -15.49 6.78
C VAL A 172 -7.24 -14.58 6.65
N VAL A 173 -7.56 -14.17 5.43
CA VAL A 173 -8.70 -13.29 5.13
C VAL A 173 -9.93 -14.06 4.68
N ARG A 174 -9.75 -15.26 4.13
CA ARG A 174 -10.85 -16.15 3.74
C ARG A 174 -10.43 -17.60 3.82
N LYS A 175 -11.34 -18.46 4.29
CA LYS A 175 -11.22 -19.91 4.26
C LYS A 175 -12.55 -20.50 3.81
N VAL A 176 -12.51 -21.34 2.78
CA VAL A 176 -13.68 -22.05 2.24
C VAL A 176 -13.35 -23.54 2.18
N VAL A 177 -14.33 -24.39 2.52
CA VAL A 177 -14.24 -25.83 2.31
C VAL A 177 -15.22 -26.17 1.18
N ASP A 178 -14.73 -26.88 0.17
CA ASP A 178 -15.49 -27.18 -1.04
C ASP A 178 -15.37 -28.66 -1.43
N ARG A 179 -16.33 -29.14 -2.22
CA ARG A 179 -16.29 -30.48 -2.82
C ARG A 179 -15.44 -30.46 -4.09
N ASP A 180 -15.02 -31.63 -4.54
CA ASP A 180 -14.24 -31.74 -5.77
C ASP A 180 -15.09 -31.48 -7.03
N GLN A 181 -14.67 -30.51 -7.85
CA GLN A 181 -15.35 -30.12 -9.10
C GLN A 181 -15.21 -31.16 -10.23
N LEU A 182 -14.27 -32.11 -10.11
CA LEU A 182 -14.14 -33.24 -11.04
C LEU A 182 -14.98 -34.46 -10.60
N GLY A 183 -15.82 -34.32 -9.57
CA GLY A 183 -16.78 -35.34 -9.16
C GLY A 183 -16.19 -36.53 -8.39
N ARG A 184 -14.94 -36.43 -7.89
CA ARG A 184 -14.33 -37.52 -7.12
C ARG A 184 -14.86 -37.50 -5.68
N ALA A 185 -15.61 -38.54 -5.31
CA ALA A 185 -16.36 -38.58 -4.05
C ALA A 185 -15.47 -38.50 -2.78
N GLU A 186 -14.24 -39.02 -2.82
CA GLU A 186 -13.32 -39.01 -1.68
C GLU A 186 -12.42 -37.77 -1.62
N VAL A 187 -12.56 -36.86 -2.59
CA VAL A 187 -11.74 -35.66 -2.69
C VAL A 187 -12.53 -34.46 -2.22
N SER A 188 -11.90 -33.65 -1.36
CA SER A 188 -12.42 -32.36 -0.94
C SER A 188 -11.31 -31.33 -0.91
N TRP A 189 -11.68 -30.06 -0.91
CA TRP A 189 -10.75 -28.95 -1.00
C TRP A 189 -10.92 -28.01 0.19
N THR A 190 -9.80 -27.50 0.71
CA THR A 190 -9.79 -26.29 1.51
C THR A 190 -9.07 -25.19 0.75
N GLN A 191 -9.77 -24.10 0.50
CA GLN A 191 -9.28 -22.92 -0.19
C GLN A 191 -9.00 -21.84 0.84
N MET A 192 -7.82 -21.23 0.80
CA MET A 192 -7.42 -20.20 1.75
C MET A 192 -6.83 -19.02 1.01
N ALA A 193 -7.29 -17.82 1.37
CA ALA A 193 -6.66 -16.58 0.97
C ALA A 193 -5.99 -15.95 2.19
N LEU A 194 -4.73 -15.59 2.03
CA LEU A 194 -3.89 -14.97 3.05
C LEU A 194 -3.36 -13.64 2.52
N THR A 195 -3.26 -12.63 3.37
CA THR A 195 -2.58 -11.38 3.02
C THR A 195 -1.40 -11.14 3.94
N LEU A 196 -0.35 -10.54 3.42
CA LEU A 196 0.69 -9.90 4.21
C LEU A 196 0.28 -8.43 4.39
N PRO A 197 -0.20 -8.00 5.58
CA PRO A 197 -0.67 -6.64 5.76
C PRO A 197 0.39 -5.61 5.37
N ASP A 198 0.00 -4.51 4.73
CA ASP A 198 0.93 -3.42 4.47
C ASP A 198 1.30 -2.74 5.79
N ASP A 199 2.57 -2.86 6.16
CA ASP A 199 3.13 -2.31 7.38
C ASP A 199 3.57 -0.85 7.23
N GLY A 200 3.32 -0.24 6.07
CA GLY A 200 3.76 1.10 5.67
C GLY A 200 4.89 1.06 4.64
N THR A 201 5.57 -0.08 4.45
CA THR A 201 6.65 -0.19 3.46
C THR A 201 6.16 -0.01 2.02
N GLY A 202 4.90 -0.36 1.73
CA GLY A 202 4.30 -0.18 0.40
C GLY A 202 4.23 1.29 -0.05
N ALA A 203 4.18 2.23 0.90
CA ALA A 203 4.15 3.68 0.62
C ALA A 203 5.54 4.29 0.37
N LEU A 204 6.64 3.61 0.70
CA LEU A 204 7.98 4.19 0.62
C LEU A 204 8.40 4.59 -0.81
N PRO A 205 8.12 3.81 -1.87
CA PRO A 205 8.43 4.23 -3.25
C PRO A 205 7.66 5.49 -3.65
N LEU A 206 6.37 5.57 -3.28
CA LEU A 206 5.53 6.74 -3.53
C LEU A 206 6.06 7.96 -2.80
N LEU A 207 6.34 7.84 -1.49
CA LEU A 207 6.89 8.94 -0.70
C LEU A 207 8.23 9.40 -1.26
N ARG A 208 9.13 8.48 -1.62
CA ARG A 208 10.40 8.81 -2.28
C ARG A 208 10.17 9.59 -3.58
N HIS A 209 9.20 9.19 -4.40
CA HIS A 209 8.86 9.91 -5.62
C HIS A 209 8.37 11.33 -5.33
N VAL A 210 7.42 11.50 -4.41
CA VAL A 210 6.92 12.84 -4.02
C VAL A 210 8.04 13.71 -3.47
N ILE A 211 8.93 13.14 -2.66
CA ILE A 211 10.05 13.87 -2.06
C ILE A 211 11.06 14.27 -3.13
N LEU A 212 11.55 13.35 -3.97
CA LEU A 212 12.73 13.61 -4.81
C LEU A 212 12.40 14.01 -6.25
N HIS A 213 11.30 13.52 -6.82
CA HIS A 213 11.05 13.57 -8.26
C HIS A 213 9.86 14.44 -8.65
N ASP A 214 8.85 14.52 -7.78
CA ASP A 214 7.65 15.31 -8.04
C ASP A 214 7.97 16.80 -8.17
N PHE A 215 7.33 17.47 -9.13
CA PHE A 215 7.57 18.87 -9.43
C PHE A 215 7.11 19.77 -8.26
N LYS A 216 7.96 20.74 -7.92
CA LYS A 216 7.77 21.63 -6.78
C LYS A 216 7.92 23.08 -7.21
N SER A 217 6.82 23.81 -7.17
CA SER A 217 6.79 25.28 -7.34
C SER A 217 6.99 26.04 -6.03
N SER A 218 6.91 25.33 -4.90
CA SER A 218 7.19 25.83 -3.54
C SER A 218 7.60 24.67 -2.63
N THR A 219 7.98 24.95 -1.40
CA THR A 219 8.33 23.95 -0.37
C THR A 219 7.11 23.23 0.22
N TYR A 220 5.89 23.55 -0.23
CA TYR A 220 4.65 23.15 0.43
C TYR A 220 4.39 21.64 0.46
N LYS A 221 4.79 20.88 -0.56
CA LYS A 221 4.64 19.41 -0.56
C LYS A 221 5.48 18.77 0.55
N LEU A 222 6.74 19.21 0.67
CA LEU A 222 7.67 18.75 1.71
C LEU A 222 7.18 19.18 3.10
N ALA A 223 6.65 20.40 3.20
CA ALA A 223 6.02 20.90 4.41
C ALA A 223 4.86 20.04 4.88
N LEU A 224 3.96 19.68 3.97
CA LEU A 224 2.80 18.86 4.31
C LEU A 224 3.22 17.48 4.82
N LEU A 225 4.13 16.82 4.10
CA LEU A 225 4.64 15.50 4.51
C LEU A 225 5.36 15.56 5.86
N ARG A 226 6.18 16.60 6.09
CA ARG A 226 6.87 16.77 7.37
C ARG A 226 5.91 17.09 8.52
N VAL A 227 4.86 17.89 8.26
CA VAL A 227 3.78 18.12 9.23
C VAL A 227 3.11 16.80 9.60
N LEU A 228 2.81 15.94 8.62
CA LEU A 228 2.23 14.63 8.88
C LEU A 228 3.18 13.70 9.66
N CYS A 229 4.48 13.66 9.34
CA CYS A 229 5.48 12.95 10.15
C CYS A 229 5.43 13.40 11.61
N ARG A 230 5.46 14.72 11.85
CA ARG A 230 5.44 15.27 13.21
C ARG A 230 4.15 14.98 13.95
N ILE A 231 3.01 14.98 13.27
CA ILE A 231 1.73 14.62 13.89
C ILE A 231 1.71 13.13 14.22
N ALA A 232 2.19 12.27 13.32
CA ALA A 232 2.28 10.83 13.53
C ALA A 232 3.21 10.49 14.71
N ASP A 233 4.36 11.17 14.84
CA ASP A 233 5.30 10.97 15.95
C ASP A 233 4.76 11.49 17.29
N SER A 234 4.30 12.75 17.33
CA SER A 234 4.04 13.44 18.60
C SER A 234 2.59 13.48 19.07
N THR A 235 1.63 13.26 18.16
CA THR A 235 0.19 13.44 18.43
C THR A 235 -0.67 12.41 17.72
N ALA A 236 -0.17 11.18 17.53
CA ALA A 236 -0.88 10.11 16.82
C ALA A 236 -2.30 9.87 17.33
N GLY A 237 -2.54 10.02 18.64
CA GLY A 237 -3.86 9.84 19.27
C GLY A 237 -4.94 10.84 18.84
N THR A 238 -4.59 11.87 18.06
CA THR A 238 -5.56 12.78 17.44
C THR A 238 -6.04 12.31 16.07
N ALA A 239 -5.37 11.32 15.48
CA ALA A 239 -5.76 10.71 14.22
C ALA A 239 -6.74 9.54 14.46
N GLN A 240 -7.69 9.35 13.54
CA GLN A 240 -8.69 8.28 13.65
C GLN A 240 -8.69 7.40 12.40
N TYR A 241 -8.50 6.09 12.58
CA TYR A 241 -8.63 5.10 11.51
C TYR A 241 -10.11 5.03 11.06
N GLN A 242 -10.32 5.03 9.75
CA GLN A 242 -11.63 4.93 9.09
C GLN A 242 -11.75 3.55 8.43
N GLU A 243 -12.97 3.10 8.16
CA GLU A 243 -13.23 1.78 7.54
C GLU A 243 -12.72 1.69 6.09
N ASP A 244 -12.65 2.81 5.36
CA ASP A 244 -12.24 2.86 3.95
C ASP A 244 -10.70 2.93 3.74
N GLU A 245 -9.89 2.30 4.59
CA GLU A 245 -8.41 2.31 4.48
C GLU A 245 -7.78 3.72 4.51
N HIS A 246 -8.42 4.66 5.21
CA HIS A 246 -7.89 6.02 5.43
C HIS A 246 -7.76 6.34 6.92
N VAL A 247 -6.84 7.22 7.25
CA VAL A 247 -6.69 7.83 8.56
C VAL A 247 -7.08 9.29 8.47
N SER A 248 -8.03 9.72 9.31
CA SER A 248 -8.45 11.11 9.40
C SER A 248 -7.57 11.87 10.40
N VAL A 249 -7.10 13.04 9.99
CA VAL A 249 -6.29 13.95 10.80
C VAL A 249 -6.96 15.33 10.80
N PRO A 250 -7.17 15.97 11.97
CA PRO A 250 -7.78 17.30 12.03
C PRO A 250 -7.04 18.34 11.18
N LEU A 251 -7.72 19.00 10.23
CA LEU A 251 -7.10 20.02 9.38
C LEU A 251 -6.56 21.21 10.18
N GLY A 252 -7.19 21.56 11.29
CA GLY A 252 -6.71 22.60 12.19
C GLY A 252 -5.36 22.21 12.82
N LEU A 253 -5.15 20.93 13.13
CA LEU A 253 -3.89 20.42 13.67
C LEU A 253 -2.79 20.47 12.61
N VAL A 254 -3.09 20.03 11.40
CA VAL A 254 -2.18 20.14 10.24
C VAL A 254 -1.78 21.60 10.02
N ALA A 255 -2.76 22.51 10.04
CA ALA A 255 -2.50 23.95 9.93
C ALA A 255 -1.68 24.50 11.11
N LEU A 256 -1.94 24.07 12.34
CA LEU A 256 -1.16 24.51 13.50
C LEU A 256 0.31 24.14 13.35
N TYR A 257 0.62 22.88 13.05
CA TYR A 257 1.98 22.41 12.81
C TYR A 257 2.63 23.10 11.61
N TRP A 258 1.85 23.37 10.56
CA TRP A 258 2.29 24.17 9.41
C TRP A 258 2.77 25.56 9.84
N LEU A 259 1.97 26.30 10.60
CA LEU A 259 2.35 27.62 11.10
C LEU A 259 3.62 27.57 11.96
N ARG A 260 3.71 26.57 12.87
CA ARG A 260 4.88 26.36 13.73
C ARG A 260 6.16 26.15 12.92
N LEU A 261 6.06 25.38 11.83
CA LEU A 261 7.19 25.05 10.98
C LEU A 261 7.68 26.29 10.22
N PHE A 262 6.78 27.01 9.55
CA PHE A 262 7.17 28.13 8.69
C PHE A 262 7.62 29.36 9.46
N LYS A 263 7.09 29.61 10.67
CA LYS A 263 7.38 30.84 11.39
C LYS A 263 8.89 31.11 11.61
N PRO A 264 9.71 30.20 12.17
CA PRO A 264 11.15 30.44 12.31
C PRO A 264 11.87 30.59 10.96
N LEU A 265 11.44 29.87 9.92
CA LEU A 265 12.02 29.99 8.58
C LEU A 265 11.82 31.38 7.99
N LEU A 266 10.61 31.93 8.11
CA LEU A 266 10.28 33.26 7.60
C LEU A 266 10.91 34.38 8.44
N GLN A 267 11.10 34.17 9.75
CA GLN A 267 11.84 35.10 10.61
C GLN A 267 13.33 35.16 10.24
N ALA A 268 13.89 34.06 9.73
CA ALA A 268 15.24 33.99 9.20
C ALA A 268 15.34 34.38 7.70
N ASP A 269 14.26 34.93 7.12
CA ASP A 269 14.14 35.32 5.71
C ASP A 269 14.48 34.20 4.70
N LEU A 270 14.21 32.93 5.07
CA LEU A 270 14.46 31.78 4.20
C LEU A 270 13.32 31.64 3.16
N PRO A 271 13.65 31.60 1.85
CA PRO A 271 12.65 31.56 0.79
C PRO A 271 11.93 30.20 0.75
N GLN A 272 10.64 30.21 0.43
CA GLN A 272 9.78 29.02 0.35
C GLN A 272 9.20 28.77 -1.05
N SER A 273 9.46 29.68 -1.98
CA SER A 273 9.21 29.60 -3.40
C SER A 273 10.27 30.41 -4.16
N PRO A 274 10.37 30.27 -5.49
CA PRO A 274 11.29 31.07 -6.30
C PRO A 274 11.05 32.58 -6.21
N THR A 275 9.86 33.02 -5.79
CA THR A 275 9.43 34.42 -5.89
C THR A 275 9.17 35.11 -4.56
N ASN A 276 9.39 34.44 -3.42
CA ASN A 276 9.17 35.05 -2.10
C ASN A 276 10.47 35.29 -1.33
N ARG A 277 10.52 36.45 -0.65
CA ARG A 277 11.32 36.72 0.55
C ARG A 277 10.34 37.12 1.66
N GLY A 278 10.65 36.74 2.89
CA GLY A 278 9.73 36.85 4.03
C GLY A 278 8.32 36.31 3.71
N MET A 279 7.30 37.05 4.14
CA MET A 279 5.89 36.62 4.06
C MET A 279 5.20 36.90 2.72
N LYS A 280 5.78 37.73 1.85
CA LYS A 280 5.11 38.23 0.64
C LYS A 280 4.94 37.10 -0.39
N GLY A 281 3.74 36.93 -0.94
CA GLY A 281 3.47 35.92 -1.98
C GLY A 281 3.20 34.51 -1.45
N LEU A 282 3.29 34.28 -0.13
CA LEU A 282 2.90 33.02 0.49
C LEU A 282 1.42 33.04 0.88
N GLY A 283 0.61 32.18 0.25
CA GLY A 283 -0.85 32.15 0.44
C GLY A 283 -1.32 31.96 1.89
N PHE A 284 -0.54 31.28 2.75
CA PHE A 284 -0.89 31.08 4.16
C PHE A 284 -0.44 32.24 5.05
N ALA A 285 0.49 33.08 4.59
CA ALA A 285 1.05 34.19 5.36
C ALA A 285 0.24 35.48 5.13
N GLY A 286 -1.07 35.39 5.39
CA GLY A 286 -2.05 36.46 5.21
C GLY A 286 -2.11 37.43 6.39
N ALA A 287 -3.28 38.03 6.61
CA ALA A 287 -3.46 39.03 7.65
C ALA A 287 -3.39 38.40 9.05
N GLY A 288 -3.98 37.21 9.23
CA GLY A 288 -3.92 36.48 10.49
C GLY A 288 -2.49 36.11 10.87
N PHE A 289 -1.73 35.55 9.93
CA PHE A 289 -0.34 35.17 10.17
C PHE A 289 0.55 36.38 10.54
N ARG A 290 0.39 37.50 9.83
CA ARG A 290 1.14 38.74 10.11
C ARG A 290 0.82 39.30 11.49
N ALA A 291 -0.45 39.26 11.90
CA ALA A 291 -0.87 39.71 13.23
C ALA A 291 -0.30 38.84 14.37
N LEU A 292 0.15 37.61 14.07
CA LEU A 292 0.84 36.74 15.01
C LEU A 292 2.36 36.96 15.06
N ASN A 293 2.92 38.02 14.47
CA ASN A 293 4.37 38.20 14.38
C ASN A 293 5.07 38.09 15.75
N ALA A 294 4.49 38.69 16.80
CA ALA A 294 5.02 38.67 18.16
C ALA A 294 4.79 37.34 18.93
N VAL A 295 3.88 36.48 18.48
CA VAL A 295 3.58 35.19 19.16
C VAL A 295 4.64 34.16 18.77
N SER A 296 5.31 33.54 19.73
CA SER A 296 6.33 32.52 19.42
C SER A 296 5.72 31.28 18.76
N HIS A 297 6.47 30.62 17.88
CA HIS A 297 6.07 29.32 17.31
C HIS A 297 5.98 28.22 18.38
N LEU A 298 6.65 28.40 19.52
CA LEU A 298 6.59 27.49 20.67
C LEU A 298 5.27 27.62 21.45
N ASP A 299 4.63 28.79 21.40
CA ASP A 299 3.35 29.06 22.07
C ASP A 299 2.16 28.50 21.29
N LEU A 300 2.35 28.21 19.99
CA LEU A 300 1.36 27.59 19.11
C LEU A 300 1.28 26.08 19.37
N ARG A 301 0.85 25.67 20.56
CA ARG A 301 0.75 24.26 20.97
C ARG A 301 -0.62 23.93 21.55
N ILE A 302 -0.98 22.65 21.51
CA ILE A 302 -2.22 22.16 22.13
C ILE A 302 -2.19 22.51 23.63
N GLY A 303 -3.32 23.00 24.15
CA GLY A 303 -3.50 23.49 25.51
C GLY A 303 -3.26 25.00 25.67
N SER A 304 -2.62 25.68 24.71
CA SER A 304 -2.43 27.13 24.78
C SER A 304 -3.75 27.89 24.67
N ARG A 305 -3.82 29.01 25.38
CA ARG A 305 -5.00 29.89 25.42
C ARG A 305 -4.67 31.27 24.86
N PHE A 306 -5.57 31.80 24.05
CA PHE A 306 -5.45 33.13 23.45
C PHE A 306 -6.76 33.89 23.64
N ALA A 307 -6.65 35.20 23.85
CA ALA A 307 -7.78 36.11 24.03
C ALA A 307 -7.72 37.28 23.03
N ALA A 308 -8.86 37.97 22.89
CA ALA A 308 -8.99 39.22 22.14
C ALA A 308 -8.39 39.16 20.72
N ALA A 309 -7.61 40.17 20.34
CA ALA A 309 -7.06 40.30 18.99
C ALA A 309 -6.15 39.12 18.59
N THR A 310 -5.41 38.53 19.54
CA THR A 310 -4.51 37.40 19.27
C THR A 310 -5.29 36.12 18.97
N ALA A 311 -6.42 35.88 19.66
CA ALA A 311 -7.32 34.77 19.34
C ALA A 311 -7.88 34.91 17.91
N GLN A 312 -8.26 36.15 17.52
CA GLN A 312 -8.75 36.44 16.18
C GLN A 312 -7.69 36.21 15.11
N ALA A 313 -6.46 36.68 15.36
CA ALA A 313 -5.31 36.48 14.50
C ALA A 313 -4.98 34.99 14.32
N LEU A 314 -4.98 34.21 15.41
CA LEU A 314 -4.73 32.77 15.36
C LEU A 314 -5.79 32.03 14.54
N HIS A 315 -7.06 32.27 14.84
CA HIS A 315 -8.15 31.64 14.11
C HIS A 315 -8.08 31.96 12.61
N GLN A 316 -7.82 33.22 12.26
CA GLN A 316 -7.67 33.63 10.87
C GLN A 316 -6.42 33.02 10.21
N SER A 317 -5.30 32.93 10.92
CA SER A 317 -4.07 32.31 10.42
C SER A 317 -4.26 30.82 10.14
N LEU A 318 -4.99 30.10 11.00
CA LEU A 318 -5.32 28.69 10.76
C LEU A 318 -6.22 28.53 9.54
N LYS A 319 -7.21 29.42 9.33
CA LYS A 319 -8.04 29.43 8.11
C LYS A 319 -7.22 29.64 6.84
N GLU A 320 -6.29 30.59 6.86
CA GLU A 320 -5.37 30.91 5.74
C GLU A 320 -4.46 29.71 5.42
N ALA A 321 -3.91 29.06 6.44
CA ALA A 321 -3.12 27.84 6.31
C ALA A 321 -3.95 26.68 5.75
N VAL A 322 -5.11 26.36 6.33
CA VAL A 322 -6.00 25.30 5.81
C VAL A 322 -6.34 25.54 4.35
N LYS A 323 -6.76 26.76 3.98
CA LYS A 323 -7.06 27.11 2.58
C LYS A 323 -5.86 26.83 1.67
N THR A 324 -4.66 27.27 2.08
CA THR A 324 -3.44 27.08 1.28
C THR A 324 -3.10 25.60 1.14
N ILE A 325 -3.14 24.84 2.24
CA ILE A 325 -2.83 23.41 2.25
C ILE A 325 -3.77 22.64 1.32
N THR A 326 -5.08 22.92 1.38
CA THR A 326 -6.09 22.22 0.56
C THR A 326 -6.03 22.60 -0.92
N THR A 327 -5.67 23.84 -1.24
CA THR A 327 -5.65 24.34 -2.65
C THR A 327 -4.31 24.16 -3.34
N MET A 328 -3.24 23.93 -2.58
CA MET A 328 -1.88 23.77 -3.11
C MET A 328 -1.37 22.34 -2.90
N PRO A 329 -0.61 21.99 -1.84
CA PRO A 329 0.07 20.70 -1.78
C PRO A 329 -0.88 19.50 -1.86
N ILE A 330 -2.08 19.57 -1.28
CA ILE A 330 -3.08 18.49 -1.41
C ILE A 330 -3.61 18.37 -2.84
N ARG A 331 -3.83 19.50 -3.52
CA ARG A 331 -4.36 19.51 -4.88
C ARG A 331 -3.41 18.86 -5.87
N TYR A 332 -2.11 19.08 -5.70
CA TYR A 332 -1.05 18.71 -6.65
C TYR A 332 -0.18 17.53 -6.22
N MET A 333 -0.50 16.86 -5.11
CA MET A 333 0.17 15.63 -4.69
C MET A 333 -0.68 14.46 -5.15
N THR A 334 -0.25 13.82 -6.23
CA THR A 334 -0.97 12.71 -6.87
C THR A 334 -0.23 11.39 -6.68
N ASP A 335 -0.97 10.30 -6.72
CA ASP A 335 -0.42 8.96 -6.82
C ASP A 335 -0.03 8.62 -8.28
N PRO A 336 0.54 7.43 -8.55
CA PRO A 336 0.91 7.04 -9.92
C PRO A 336 -0.26 6.92 -10.90
N SER A 337 -1.50 6.79 -10.39
CA SER A 337 -2.73 6.80 -11.22
C SER A 337 -3.22 8.21 -11.56
N SER A 338 -2.46 9.25 -11.17
CA SER A 338 -2.84 10.67 -11.26
C SER A 338 -4.06 11.04 -10.40
N SER A 339 -4.46 10.18 -9.45
CA SER A 339 -5.49 10.48 -8.46
C SER A 339 -4.89 11.29 -7.31
N GLN A 340 -5.70 12.11 -6.64
CA GLN A 340 -5.22 12.86 -5.47
C GLN A 340 -4.83 11.90 -4.35
N LEU A 341 -3.59 12.02 -3.88
CA LEU A 341 -3.07 11.16 -2.81
C LEU A 341 -3.77 11.44 -1.47
N LEU A 342 -4.09 12.70 -1.21
CA LEU A 342 -4.71 13.16 0.02
C LEU A 342 -6.08 13.77 -0.29
N LYS A 343 -7.07 13.49 0.54
CA LYS A 343 -8.44 14.03 0.41
C LYS A 343 -8.79 14.88 1.61
N THR A 344 -9.78 15.77 1.50
CA THR A 344 -10.19 16.62 2.62
C THR A 344 -11.69 16.76 2.71
N THR A 345 -12.21 16.81 3.93
CA THR A 345 -13.57 17.25 4.24
C THR A 345 -13.50 18.57 4.99
N ARG A 346 -14.39 19.52 4.68
CA ARG A 346 -14.41 20.85 5.32
C ARG A 346 -15.84 21.22 5.69
N PRO A 347 -16.05 21.89 6.84
CA PRO A 347 -17.36 22.37 7.20
C PRO A 347 -17.80 23.52 6.27
N ALA A 348 -19.11 23.67 6.09
CA ALA A 348 -19.68 24.80 5.36
C ALA A 348 -19.48 26.14 6.11
N ARG A 349 -19.51 26.09 7.44
CA ARG A 349 -19.34 27.26 8.32
C ARG A 349 -18.37 26.94 9.43
N LEU A 350 -17.41 27.84 9.65
CA LEU A 350 -16.48 27.79 10.76
C LEU A 350 -16.82 28.92 11.74
N LEU A 351 -17.08 28.57 12.99
CA LEU A 351 -17.39 29.54 14.05
C LEU A 351 -16.11 29.91 14.80
N MET A 352 -15.97 31.20 15.11
CA MET A 352 -14.90 31.68 15.98
C MET A 352 -15.37 31.56 17.44
N PRO A 353 -14.59 30.91 18.32
CA PRO A 353 -14.87 30.92 19.75
C PRO A 353 -14.55 32.29 20.37
N THR A 354 -15.26 32.67 21.44
CA THR A 354 -15.05 33.91 22.19
C THR A 354 -13.71 33.95 22.94
N GLU A 355 -13.31 32.82 23.51
CA GLU A 355 -11.95 32.54 24.00
C GLU A 355 -11.40 31.33 23.26
N LEU A 356 -10.17 31.42 22.77
CA LEU A 356 -9.59 30.37 21.94
C LEU A 356 -8.63 29.52 22.79
N VAL A 357 -9.04 28.29 23.07
CA VAL A 357 -8.16 27.23 23.57
C VAL A 357 -7.81 26.32 22.39
N ILE A 358 -6.53 26.05 22.20
CA ILE A 358 -6.08 25.09 21.19
C ILE A 358 -6.32 23.68 21.73
N ASP A 359 -7.50 23.12 21.52
CA ASP A 359 -7.83 21.74 21.89
C ASP A 359 -8.22 20.89 20.67
N SER A 360 -8.44 19.60 20.90
CA SER A 360 -8.79 18.65 19.83
C SER A 360 -10.10 19.03 19.12
N ALA A 361 -11.11 19.48 19.88
CA ALA A 361 -12.41 19.87 19.33
C ALA A 361 -12.30 21.11 18.42
N TYR A 362 -11.57 22.13 18.87
CA TYR A 362 -11.29 23.32 18.08
C TYR A 362 -10.53 23.00 16.81
N LEU A 363 -9.48 22.17 16.87
CA LEU A 363 -8.68 21.81 15.70
C LEU A 363 -9.46 20.94 14.70
N ALA A 364 -10.32 20.04 15.20
CA ALA A 364 -11.22 19.22 14.38
C ALA A 364 -12.31 20.05 13.68
N SER A 365 -12.69 21.21 14.25
CA SER A 365 -13.70 22.09 13.67
C SER A 365 -13.34 22.62 12.28
N PHE A 366 -12.06 22.59 11.88
CA PHE A 366 -11.61 23.03 10.55
C PHE A 366 -11.84 22.00 9.43
N GLY A 367 -12.27 20.78 9.78
CA GLY A 367 -12.43 19.65 8.88
C GLY A 367 -11.35 18.59 9.07
N GLN A 368 -11.33 17.60 8.16
CA GLN A 368 -10.45 16.46 8.23
C GLN A 368 -9.60 16.34 6.97
N LEU A 369 -8.35 15.93 7.16
CA LEU A 369 -7.45 15.45 6.12
C LEU A 369 -7.48 13.93 6.15
N LEU A 370 -7.84 13.31 5.03
CA LEU A 370 -7.85 11.86 4.87
C LEU A 370 -6.54 11.45 4.22
N VAL A 371 -5.73 10.70 4.97
CA VAL A 371 -4.44 10.15 4.55
C VAL A 371 -4.63 8.65 4.29
N PRO A 372 -4.20 8.09 3.15
CA PRO A 372 -4.25 6.64 2.95
C PRO A 372 -3.52 5.90 4.07
N GLN A 373 -4.09 4.81 4.57
CA GLN A 373 -3.60 4.10 5.74
C GLN A 373 -2.14 3.65 5.58
N HIS A 374 -1.78 3.08 4.44
CA HIS A 374 -0.40 2.67 4.15
C HIS A 374 0.58 3.86 4.19
N VAL A 375 0.18 5.05 3.72
CA VAL A 375 1.00 6.27 3.83
C VAL A 375 1.11 6.71 5.29
N TRP A 376 0.01 6.71 6.05
CA TRP A 376 0.05 7.06 7.46
C TRP A 376 0.96 6.12 8.27
N LEU A 377 0.85 4.81 8.04
CA LEU A 377 1.71 3.80 8.66
C LEU A 377 3.17 4.00 8.29
N ALA A 378 3.47 4.36 7.03
CA ALA A 378 4.82 4.71 6.62
C ALA A 378 5.37 5.88 7.43
N LEU A 379 4.60 6.98 7.52
CA LEU A 379 4.98 8.18 8.27
C LEU A 379 5.09 7.94 9.78
N LEU A 380 4.35 6.97 10.32
CA LEU A 380 4.38 6.60 11.75
C LEU A 380 5.56 5.69 12.09
N ARG A 381 5.85 4.68 11.27
CA ARG A 381 6.82 3.61 11.58
C ARG A 381 8.20 3.86 10.99
N PHE A 382 8.27 4.59 9.88
CA PHE A 382 9.49 4.83 9.12
C PHE A 382 9.90 6.30 9.16
N GLU A 383 9.38 7.08 10.11
CA GLU A 383 9.66 8.51 10.32
C GLU A 383 11.16 8.80 10.37
N VAL A 384 11.92 7.96 11.09
CA VAL A 384 13.38 8.06 11.24
C VAL A 384 14.15 8.02 9.90
N TRP A 385 13.57 7.43 8.86
CA TRP A 385 14.13 7.43 7.50
C TRP A 385 13.50 8.48 6.59
N ILE A 386 12.21 8.76 6.77
CA ILE A 386 11.46 9.70 5.92
C ILE A 386 11.79 11.15 6.27
N GLU A 387 11.82 11.53 7.54
CA GLU A 387 12.03 12.93 7.95
C GLU A 387 13.41 13.47 7.51
N PRO A 388 14.53 12.74 7.67
CA PRO A 388 15.83 13.21 7.17
C PRO A 388 15.83 13.47 5.66
N ALA A 389 15.15 12.64 4.87
CA ALA A 389 15.02 12.84 3.43
C ALA A 389 14.20 14.10 3.09
N LEU A 390 13.08 14.32 3.79
CA LEU A 390 12.27 15.53 3.67
C LEU A 390 13.08 16.79 3.99
N LEU A 391 13.85 16.76 5.08
CA LEU A 391 14.70 17.85 5.51
C LEU A 391 15.79 18.18 4.49
N ALA A 392 16.52 17.16 4.02
CA ALA A 392 17.59 17.32 3.06
C ALA A 392 17.08 17.98 1.76
N GLU A 393 15.96 17.50 1.24
CA GLU A 393 15.35 18.03 0.03
C GLU A 393 14.79 19.44 0.23
N TRP A 394 14.21 19.73 1.39
CA TRP A 394 13.70 21.08 1.68
C TRP A 394 14.85 22.09 1.76
N ILE A 395 15.95 21.75 2.44
CA ILE A 395 17.17 22.57 2.47
C ILE A 395 17.69 22.80 1.05
N ARG A 396 17.75 21.75 0.21
CA ARG A 396 18.18 21.85 -1.18
C ARG A 396 17.33 22.84 -1.98
N LEU A 397 16.00 22.77 -1.86
CA LEU A 397 15.10 23.70 -2.55
C LEU A 397 15.25 25.14 -2.07
N MET A 398 15.31 25.37 -0.75
CA MET A 398 15.50 26.73 -0.23
C MET A 398 16.82 27.35 -0.70
N LYS A 399 17.90 26.57 -0.74
CA LYS A 399 19.18 27.00 -1.32
C LYS A 399 19.03 27.35 -2.81
N SER A 400 18.33 26.52 -3.58
CA SER A 400 18.07 26.80 -5.00
C SER A 400 17.27 28.08 -5.20
N TYR A 401 16.24 28.32 -4.39
CA TYR A 401 15.45 29.55 -4.47
C TYR A 401 16.26 30.77 -4.05
N ALA A 402 17.04 30.66 -2.97
CA ALA A 402 17.90 31.74 -2.51
C ALA A 402 18.91 32.12 -3.59
N ASN A 403 19.60 31.15 -4.20
CA ASN A 403 20.55 31.42 -5.29
C ASN A 403 19.88 32.08 -6.50
N GLY A 404 18.64 31.68 -6.83
CA GLY A 404 17.89 32.27 -7.95
C GLY A 404 17.39 33.69 -7.70
N GLN A 405 17.35 34.13 -6.43
CA GLN A 405 16.89 35.46 -6.04
C GLN A 405 18.03 36.48 -5.86
N GLY A 406 19.29 36.03 -5.99
CA GLY A 406 20.46 36.79 -5.53
C GLY A 406 20.53 36.86 -4.01
#